data_AF-A0AA36IKU8-F1
#
_entry.id   AF-A0AA36IKU8-F1
#
_cell.length_a   1.000
_cell.length_b   1.000
_cell.length_c   1.000
_cell.angle_alpha   90.00
_cell.angle_beta   90.00
_cell.angle_gamma   90.00
#
_symmetry.space_group_name_H-M   'P 1'
#
loop_
_entity.id
_entity.type
_entity.pdbx_description
1 polymer ?
#
loop_
_entity_poly.entity_id
_entity_poly.type
_entity_poly.pdbx_seq_one_letter_code
_entity_poly.pdbx_strand_id
1 'polypeptide(L)' 'MCRYEARLEELLQARDRFLKPDGLMFPDRAKLFVSLMEDPDYKRSHYEYFGDVWGFDFSAMKEAAMSEPVVQEVNESHTK' A
#
# COMPACT_ATOMS: atom_id res chain seq x y z
N MET A 1 -1.19 3.99 -2.73
CA MET A 1 -0.56 4.02 -4.08
C MET A 1 0.33 5.25 -4.34
N CYS A 2 0.09 6.43 -3.75
CA CYS A 2 0.80 7.68 -4.13
C CYS A 2 2.32 7.73 -3.90
N ARG A 3 2.97 6.75 -3.25
CA ARG A 3 4.44 6.69 -3.11
C ARG A 3 5.02 5.28 -3.23
N TYR A 4 4.48 4.44 -4.11
CA TYR A 4 5.13 3.14 -4.37
C TYR A 4 6.16 3.24 -5.52
N GLU A 5 5.79 3.86 -6.64
CA GLU A 5 6.68 4.00 -7.82
C GLU A 5 6.71 5.40 -8.43
N ALA A 6 5.91 6.33 -7.87
CA ALA A 6 5.86 7.69 -8.38
C ALA A 6 7.16 8.40 -8.03
N ARG A 7 8.01 8.64 -9.05
CA ARG A 7 9.19 9.52 -9.01
C ARG A 7 8.76 10.99 -8.86
N LEU A 8 7.94 11.28 -7.84
CA LEU A 8 7.45 12.62 -7.50
C LEU A 8 8.63 13.59 -7.39
N GLU A 9 9.77 13.11 -6.90
CA GLU A 9 11.02 13.87 -6.84
C GLU A 9 11.50 14.34 -8.23
N GLU A 10 11.42 13.50 -9.26
CA GLU A 10 11.76 13.90 -10.62
C GLU A 10 10.73 14.84 -11.23
N LEU A 11 9.44 14.64 -10.93
CA LEU A 11 8.37 15.55 -11.35
C LEU A 11 8.59 16.95 -10.76
N LEU A 12 8.97 17.02 -9.49
CA LEU A 12 9.30 18.27 -8.81
C LEU A 12 10.56 18.92 -9.42
N GLN A 13 11.60 18.13 -9.70
CA GLN A 13 12.79 18.65 -10.39
C GLN A 13 12.47 19.18 -11.80
N ALA A 14 11.61 18.49 -12.56
CA ALA A 14 11.19 18.93 -13.89
C ALA A 14 10.34 20.21 -13.81
N ARG A 15 9.46 20.32 -12.80
CA ARG A 15 8.68 21.54 -12.53
C ARG A 15 9.60 22.72 -12.30
N ASP A 16 10.57 22.58 -11.40
CA ASP A 16 11.42 23.68 -10.99
C ASP A 16 12.36 24.14 -12.12
N ARG A 17 12.66 23.27 -13.09
CA ARG A 17 13.55 23.56 -14.23
C ARG A 17 12.83 24.04 -15.49
N PHE A 18 11.66 23.50 -15.79
CA PHE A 18 11.01 23.68 -17.09
C PHE A 18 9.65 24.38 -17.02
N LEU A 19 9.06 24.53 -15.83
CA LEU A 19 7.79 25.22 -15.69
C LEU A 19 8.01 26.74 -15.65
N LYS A 20 7.34 27.44 -16.56
CA LYS A 20 7.34 28.91 -16.58
C LYS A 20 6.62 29.44 -15.32
N PRO A 21 6.90 30.67 -14.87
CA PRO A 21 6.03 31.37 -13.93
C PRO A 21 4.58 31.30 -14.43
N ASP A 22 3.64 30.94 -13.55
CA ASP A 22 2.22 30.69 -13.85
C ASP A 22 1.91 29.50 -14.80
N GLY A 23 2.85 28.58 -14.99
CA GLY A 23 2.60 27.32 -15.69
C GLY A 23 1.68 26.38 -14.89
N LEU A 24 0.87 25.59 -15.60
CA LEU A 24 -0.08 24.65 -14.99
C LEU A 24 0.57 23.27 -14.82
N MET A 25 0.31 22.62 -13.68
CA MET A 25 0.71 21.24 -13.39
C MET A 25 -0.55 20.41 -13.19
N PHE A 26 -0.59 19.20 -13.77
CA PHE A 26 -1.71 18.28 -13.64
C PHE A 26 -1.22 16.89 -13.25
N PRO A 27 -1.78 16.26 -12.19
CA PRO A 27 -2.58 16.88 -11.14
C PRO A 27 -1.74 17.85 -10.28
N ASP A 28 -2.33 18.96 -9.85
CA ASP A 28 -1.68 19.93 -8.95
C ASP A 28 -1.81 19.54 -7.46
N ARG A 29 -2.72 18.61 -7.13
CA ARG A 29 -3.01 18.17 -5.76
C ARG A 29 -3.21 16.66 -5.69
N ALA A 30 -2.67 16.06 -4.64
CA ALA A 30 -2.94 14.69 -4.24
C ALA A 30 -3.19 14.65 -2.72
N LYS A 31 -4.14 13.83 -2.28
CA LYS A 31 -4.44 13.58 -0.86
C LYS A 31 -4.39 12.08 -0.60
N LEU A 32 -3.78 11.68 0.51
CA LEU A 32 -3.77 10.31 0.99
C LEU A 32 -4.74 10.18 2.15
N PHE A 33 -5.59 9.15 2.09
CA PHE A 33 -6.53 8.81 3.16
C PHE A 33 -6.15 7.45 3.74
N VAL A 34 -6.36 7.29 5.05
CA VAL A 34 -6.12 6.04 5.77
C VAL A 34 -7.36 5.74 6.60
N SER A 35 -7.81 4.49 6.56
CA SER A 35 -8.89 3.97 7.39
C SER A 35 -8.46 2.66 8.02
N LEU A 36 -9.09 2.30 9.14
CA LEU A 36 -8.96 0.96 9.73
C LEU A 36 -9.91 0.01 9.01
N MET A 37 -9.47 -1.23 8.84
CA MET A 37 -10.25 -2.32 8.24
C MET A 37 -10.00 -3.59 9.05
N GLU A 38 -11.01 -4.44 9.14
CA GLU A 38 -10.89 -5.78 9.74
C GLU A 38 -11.33 -6.84 8.74
N ASP A 39 -10.46 -7.80 8.44
CA ASP A 39 -10.76 -8.97 7.60
C ASP A 39 -10.23 -10.26 8.28
N PRO A 40 -11.06 -10.92 9.10
CA PRO A 40 -10.63 -12.10 9.85
C PRO A 40 -10.39 -13.32 8.95
N ASP A 41 -11.15 -13.46 7.85
CA ASP A 41 -11.00 -14.58 6.93
C ASP A 41 -9.73 -14.48 6.08
N TYR A 42 -9.40 -13.26 5.63
CA TYR A 42 -8.13 -12.98 4.98
C TYR A 42 -6.96 -13.25 5.93
N LYS A 43 -7.06 -12.76 7.18
CA LYS A 43 -5.99 -12.92 8.17
C LYS A 43 -5.68 -14.39 8.45
N ARG A 44 -6.73 -15.22 8.59
CA ARG A 44 -6.58 -16.66 8.82
C ARG A 44 -5.93 -17.37 7.65
N SER A 45 -6.40 -17.11 6.43
CA SER A 45 -5.90 -17.78 5.23
C SER A 45 -4.48 -17.36 4.85
N HIS A 46 -4.09 -16.10 5.08
CA HIS A 46 -2.80 -15.56 4.62
C HIS A 46 -1.72 -15.49 5.70
N TYR A 47 -2.07 -15.47 7.00
CA TYR A 47 -1.07 -15.40 8.07
C TYR A 47 -1.12 -16.58 9.02
N GLU A 48 -2.30 -17.10 9.37
CA GLU A 48 -2.41 -18.23 10.29
C GLU A 48 -2.04 -19.56 9.63
N TYR A 49 -2.16 -19.67 8.30
CA TYR A 49 -1.68 -20.80 7.51
C TYR A 49 -0.20 -21.12 7.78
N PHE A 50 0.66 -20.11 7.90
CA PHE A 50 2.09 -20.31 8.15
C PHE A 50 2.43 -20.85 9.55
N GLY A 51 1.46 -20.93 10.48
CA GLY A 51 1.70 -21.53 11.79
C GLY A 51 1.82 -23.05 11.76
N ASP A 52 1.17 -23.71 10.79
CA ASP A 52 1.25 -25.16 10.60
C ASP A 52 0.96 -25.51 9.14
N VAL A 53 2.03 -25.62 8.37
CA VAL A 53 2.00 -25.98 6.95
C VAL A 53 2.32 -27.46 6.86
N TRP A 54 1.29 -28.31 6.93
CA TRP A 54 1.41 -29.78 6.82
C TRP A 54 2.30 -30.42 7.91
N GLY A 55 2.26 -29.89 9.14
CA GLY A 55 3.07 -30.33 10.27
C GLY A 55 4.40 -29.58 10.43
N PHE A 56 4.68 -28.59 9.59
CA PHE A 56 5.89 -27.77 9.63
C PHE A 56 5.57 -26.33 10.07
N ASP A 57 6.39 -25.79 10.98
CA ASP A 57 6.26 -24.43 11.48
C ASP A 57 6.98 -23.44 10.54
N PHE A 58 6.20 -22.55 9.90
CA PHE A 58 6.66 -21.46 9.06
C PHE A 58 6.41 -20.08 9.71
N SER A 59 6.33 -20.01 11.04
CA SER A 59 6.07 -18.77 11.79
C SER A 59 7.01 -17.61 11.43
N ALA A 60 8.27 -17.88 11.05
CA ALA A 60 9.19 -16.84 10.55
C ALA A 60 8.67 -16.14 9.27
N MET A 61 8.00 -16.88 8.39
CA MET A 61 7.38 -16.34 7.17
C MET A 61 6.12 -15.52 7.49
N LYS A 62 5.38 -15.90 8.54
CA LYS A 62 4.26 -15.10 9.05
C LYS A 62 4.70 -13.71 9.49
N GLU A 63 5.80 -13.61 10.23
CA GLU A 63 6.34 -12.32 10.69
C GLU A 63 6.76 -11.44 9.52
N ALA A 64 7.46 -12.02 8.53
CA ALA A 64 7.83 -11.31 7.32
C ALA A 64 6.59 -10.81 6.56
N ALA A 65 5.60 -11.68 6.33
CA ALA A 65 4.38 -11.34 5.60
C ALA A 65 3.55 -10.24 6.28
N MET A 66 3.52 -10.21 7.62
CA MET A 66 2.80 -9.16 8.38
C MET A 66 3.46 -7.78 8.25
N SER A 67 4.75 -7.73 7.92
CA SER A 67 5.49 -6.47 7.73
C SER A 67 5.32 -5.87 6.33
N GLU A 68 4.90 -6.68 5.36
CA GLU A 68 4.78 -6.27 3.97
C GLU A 68 3.41 -5.63 3.68
N PRO A 69 3.36 -4.43 3.06
CA PRO A 69 2.11 -3.82 2.66
C PRO A 69 1.51 -4.55 1.46
N VAL A 70 0.24 -4.94 1.55
CA VAL A 70 -0.50 -5.60 0.47
C VAL A 70 -1.35 -4.58 -0.31
N VAL A 71 -1.34 -4.70 -1.64
CA VAL A 71 -2.21 -3.92 -2.54
C VAL A 71 -3.33 -4.82 -3.03
N GLN A 72 -4.56 -4.57 -2.58
CA GLN A 72 -5.75 -5.33 -2.96
C GLN A 72 -6.99 -4.43 -3.00
N GLU A 73 -8.00 -4.83 -3.77
CA GLU A 73 -9.33 -4.25 -3.71
C GLU A 73 -10.03 -4.62 -2.38
N VAL A 74 -10.61 -3.63 -1.73
CA VAL A 74 -11.30 -3.79 -0.45
C VAL A 74 -12.81 -3.74 -0.68
N ASN A 75 -13.53 -4.75 -0.21
CA ASN A 75 -14.99 -4.75 -0.20
C ASN A 75 -15.52 -3.78 0.87
N GLU A 76 -16.52 -2.97 0.52
CA GLU A 76 -17.12 -1.96 1.42
C GLU A 76 -17.69 -2.58 2.71
N SER A 77 -18.14 -3.84 2.67
CA SER A 77 -18.68 -4.58 3.83
C SER A 77 -17.70 -4.74 4.99
N HIS A 78 -16.40 -4.61 4.74
CA HIS A 78 -15.33 -4.77 5.74
C HIS A 78 -14.77 -3.42 6.22
N THR A 79 -15.33 -2.31 5.74
CA THR A 79 -14.98 -0.96 6.17
C THR A 79 -16.11 -0.44 7.07
N LYS A 80 -15.83 -0.24 8.36
CA LYS A 80 -16.75 0.44 9.29
C LYS A 80 -16.37 1.90 9.46
#